data_AF-A0AA43EMV4-F1
#
_entry.id   AF-A0AA43EMV4-F1
#
_cell.length_a   1.000
_cell.length_b   1.000
_cell.length_c   1.000
_cell.angle_alpha   90.00
_cell.angle_beta   90.00
_cell.angle_gamma   90.00
#
_symmetry.space_group_name_H-M   'P 1'
#
loop_
_entity.id
_entity.type
_entity.pdbx_description
1 polymer ?
#
loop_
_entity_poly.entity_id
_entity_poly.type
_entity_poly.pdbx_seq_one_letter_code
_entity_poly.pdbx_strand_id
1 'polypeptide(L)'
;MPNSIAFSEEPASPKSLWQTVETPSSNQRPVPRKPWMIRDREVALNLPLLQRLKDAGSRPLPRISVELFDKANPELEVSSKVSRINDTSVIRGTFKPPVDGDFTFVITGNLLIGTIQIGDRIYKTDHIGNGRLRLVELDPDKMPKD
;
A
#
# COMPACT_ATOMS: atom_id res chain seq x y z
N MET A 1 27.00 -40.52 10.79
CA MET A 1 25.57 -40.18 11.02
C MET A 1 25.45 -39.69 12.46
N PRO A 2 24.73 -38.60 12.79
CA PRO A 2 23.64 -38.00 12.04
C PRO A 2 23.92 -36.59 11.51
N ASN A 3 23.18 -36.28 10.45
CA ASN A 3 23.10 -35.04 9.70
C ASN A 3 22.08 -34.13 10.40
N SER A 4 22.48 -32.94 10.89
CA SER A 4 21.54 -31.96 11.46
C SER A 4 21.15 -30.94 10.41
N ILE A 5 19.99 -31.22 9.80
CA ILE A 5 18.93 -30.31 9.35
C ILE A 5 19.39 -28.84 9.18
N ALA A 6 19.68 -28.47 7.93
CA ALA A 6 19.64 -27.08 7.52
C ALA A 6 18.21 -26.58 7.74
N PHE A 7 18.03 -25.67 8.69
CA PHE A 7 16.84 -24.84 8.77
C PHE A 7 16.78 -24.05 7.46
N SER A 8 16.01 -24.54 6.49
CA SER A 8 15.44 -23.65 5.49
C SER A 8 14.47 -22.75 6.25
N GLU A 9 14.99 -21.60 6.71
CA GLU A 9 14.14 -20.46 7.03
C GLU A 9 13.38 -20.13 5.74
N GLU A 10 12.18 -20.70 5.61
CA GLU A 10 11.23 -20.25 4.61
C GLU A 10 11.12 -18.73 4.79
N PRO A 11 11.47 -17.93 3.78
CA PRO A 11 11.46 -16.49 3.94
C PRO A 11 10.05 -16.07 4.33
N ALA A 12 9.90 -15.50 5.52
CA ALA A 12 8.61 -15.08 6.05
C ALA A 12 7.80 -14.37 4.97
N SER A 13 6.61 -14.89 4.67
CA SER A 13 5.76 -14.37 3.60
C SER A 13 5.50 -12.87 3.81
N PRO A 14 5.49 -12.06 2.74
CA PRO A 14 5.27 -10.63 2.86
C PRO A 14 3.91 -10.35 3.51
N LYS A 15 3.92 -9.45 4.49
CA LYS A 15 2.71 -9.04 5.20
C LYS A 15 2.03 -7.92 4.43
N SER A 16 0.75 -8.10 4.11
CA SER A 16 0.00 -7.07 3.40
C SER A 16 -0.31 -5.86 4.31
N LEU A 17 -0.04 -4.66 3.82
CA LEU A 17 -0.34 -3.39 4.49
C LEU A 17 -1.84 -3.10 4.56
N TRP A 18 -2.57 -3.56 3.56
CA TRP A 18 -4.03 -3.56 3.56
C TRP A 18 -4.54 -4.79 2.81
N GLN A 19 -5.80 -5.14 3.05
CA GLN A 19 -6.47 -6.24 2.38
C GLN A 19 -7.84 -5.79 1.93
N THR A 20 -8.31 -6.36 0.82
CA THR A 20 -9.66 -6.11 0.32
C THR A 20 -10.70 -6.42 1.36
N VAL A 21 -11.64 -5.49 1.54
CA VAL A 21 -12.88 -5.80 2.24
C VAL A 21 -13.80 -6.50 1.24
N GLU A 22 -14.06 -7.79 1.44
CA GLU A 22 -15.09 -8.52 0.70
C GLU A 22 -16.45 -7.90 1.02
N THR A 23 -16.83 -6.92 0.21
CA THR A 23 -18.14 -6.28 0.29
C THR A 23 -19.06 -7.00 -0.69
N PRO A 24 -20.23 -7.52 -0.26
CA PRO A 24 -21.20 -8.08 -1.19
C PRO A 24 -21.61 -6.98 -2.19
N SER A 25 -21.43 -7.27 -3.47
CA SER A 25 -21.39 -6.35 -4.61
C SER A 25 -22.65 -5.51 -4.90
N SER A 26 -23.61 -5.42 -3.98
CA SER A 26 -24.98 -4.98 -4.26
C SER A 26 -25.36 -3.58 -3.76
N ASN A 27 -24.47 -2.79 -3.14
CA ASN A 27 -24.89 -1.53 -2.52
C ASN A 27 -23.99 -0.31 -2.74
N GLN A 28 -23.01 -0.39 -3.64
CA GLN A 28 -22.17 0.76 -3.97
C GLN A 28 -22.95 1.68 -4.93
N ARG A 29 -23.65 2.68 -4.37
CA ARG A 29 -24.26 3.76 -5.17
C ARG A 29 -23.21 4.26 -6.17
N PRO A 30 -23.55 4.45 -7.46
CA PRO A 30 -22.62 5.03 -8.42
C PRO A 30 -22.35 6.47 -8.00
N VAL A 31 -21.27 6.66 -7.23
CA VAL A 31 -20.72 7.97 -6.93
C VAL A 31 -20.25 8.55 -8.26
N PRO A 32 -20.49 9.84 -8.58
CA PRO A 32 -20.01 10.45 -9.81
C PRO A 32 -18.50 10.18 -9.96
N ARG A 33 -18.14 9.31 -10.90
CA ARG A 33 -16.76 8.93 -11.12
C ARG A 33 -16.10 10.04 -11.92
N LYS A 34 -14.99 10.56 -11.41
CA LYS A 34 -14.11 11.45 -12.18
C LYS A 34 -13.70 10.71 -13.47
N PRO A 35 -13.61 11.37 -14.64
CA PRO A 35 -13.35 10.70 -15.91
C PRO A 35 -11.97 10.00 -15.97
N TRP A 36 -11.05 10.37 -15.09
CA TRP A 36 -9.75 9.72 -14.92
C TRP A 36 -9.74 8.56 -13.91
N MET A 37 -10.87 8.25 -13.27
CA MET A 37 -10.97 7.16 -12.31
C MET A 37 -11.44 5.88 -13.01
N ILE A 38 -10.55 4.90 -13.13
CA ILE A 38 -10.83 3.63 -13.81
C ILE A 38 -11.72 2.76 -12.93
N ARG A 39 -11.26 2.51 -11.70
CA ARG A 39 -11.95 1.70 -10.70
C ARG A 39 -11.51 2.09 -9.30
N ASP A 40 -12.35 1.73 -8.34
CA ASP A 40 -12.12 1.97 -6.92
C ASP A 40 -12.58 0.76 -6.11
N ARG A 41 -11.93 0.53 -4.96
CA ARG A 41 -12.27 -0.54 -4.03
C ARG A 41 -12.00 -0.12 -2.60
N GLU A 42 -12.73 -0.72 -1.67
CA GLU A 42 -12.46 -0.56 -0.25
C GLU A 42 -11.44 -1.61 0.23
N VAL A 43 -10.46 -1.15 1.02
CA VAL A 43 -9.45 -1.99 1.67
C VAL A 43 -9.35 -1.67 3.15
N ALA A 44 -9.11 -2.67 3.99
CA ALA A 44 -8.86 -2.53 5.41
C ALA A 44 -7.36 -2.45 5.67
N LEU A 45 -6.92 -1.42 6.41
CA LEU A 45 -5.54 -1.26 6.84
C LEU A 45 -5.16 -2.23 7.95
N ASN A 46 -3.95 -2.76 7.84
CA ASN A 46 -3.28 -3.41 8.94
C ASN A 46 -2.62 -2.36 9.85
N LEU A 47 -3.38 -1.84 10.82
CA LEU A 47 -2.89 -0.79 11.74
C LEU A 47 -1.59 -1.16 12.46
N PRO A 48 -1.39 -2.39 12.99
CA PRO A 48 -0.10 -2.79 13.55
C PRO A 48 1.07 -2.69 12.55
N LEU A 49 0.83 -3.03 11.27
CA LEU A 49 1.87 -2.94 10.24
C LEU A 49 2.12 -1.50 9.82
N LEU A 50 1.07 -0.67 9.76
CA LEU A 50 1.16 0.76 9.52
C LEU A 50 2.05 1.46 10.57
N GLN A 51 1.86 1.14 11.86
CA GLN A 51 2.71 1.69 12.93
C GLN A 51 4.16 1.25 12.78
N ARG A 52 4.42 -0.01 12.44
CA ARG A 52 5.80 -0.47 12.16
C ARG A 52 6.42 0.27 10.98
N LEU A 53 5.64 0.48 9.93
CA LEU A 53 6.07 1.22 8.74
C LEU A 53 6.39 2.69 9.08
N LYS A 54 5.57 3.33 9.92
CA LYS A 54 5.83 4.66 10.50
C LYS A 54 7.13 4.67 11.33
N ASP A 55 7.32 3.66 12.17
CA ASP A 55 8.43 3.53 13.14
C ASP A 55 9.70 2.88 12.58
N ALA A 56 9.77 2.61 11.27
CA ALA A 56 10.85 1.88 10.56
C ALA A 56 12.32 2.32 10.83
N GLY A 57 12.53 3.47 11.48
CA GLY A 57 13.86 3.99 11.83
C GLY A 57 14.36 3.43 13.16
N SER A 58 13.47 2.81 13.94
CA SER A 58 13.78 2.25 15.25
C SER A 58 13.81 0.72 15.24
N ARG A 59 13.30 0.07 14.19
CA ARG A 59 13.21 -1.40 14.07
C ARG A 59 13.32 -1.84 12.61
N PRO A 60 13.91 -3.01 12.32
CA PRO A 60 13.89 -3.57 10.97
C PRO A 60 12.45 -3.81 10.52
N LEU A 61 12.15 -3.40 9.30
CA LEU A 61 10.83 -3.64 8.70
C LEU A 61 10.70 -5.11 8.27
N PRO A 62 9.56 -5.76 8.55
CA PRO A 62 9.26 -7.01 7.89
C PRO A 62 9.10 -6.78 6.37
N ARG A 63 9.05 -7.85 5.59
CA ARG A 63 8.60 -7.76 4.20
C ARG A 63 7.15 -7.29 4.17
N ILE A 64 6.88 -6.17 3.49
CA ILE A 64 5.55 -5.56 3.40
C ILE A 64 5.13 -5.56 1.94
N SER A 65 3.93 -6.04 1.66
CA SER A 65 3.29 -5.94 0.34
C SER A 65 2.05 -5.06 0.41
N VAL A 66 1.59 -4.60 -0.76
CA VAL A 66 0.32 -3.90 -0.91
C VAL A 66 -0.56 -4.65 -1.87
N GLU A 67 -1.83 -4.83 -1.55
CA GLU A 67 -2.79 -5.45 -2.48
C GLU A 67 -3.37 -4.37 -3.39
N LEU A 68 -3.06 -4.43 -4.68
CA LEU A 68 -3.60 -3.54 -5.68
C LEU A 68 -4.89 -4.16 -6.27
N PHE A 69 -5.13 -3.99 -7.56
CA PHE A 69 -6.19 -4.67 -8.28
C PHE A 69 -5.69 -5.97 -8.92
N ASP A 70 -6.61 -6.83 -9.38
CA ASP A 70 -6.29 -8.09 -10.08
C ASP A 70 -5.40 -9.07 -9.30
N LYS A 71 -5.46 -9.04 -7.97
CA LYS A 71 -4.62 -9.84 -7.05
C LYS A 71 -3.11 -9.56 -7.19
N ALA A 72 -2.75 -8.38 -7.70
CA ALA A 72 -1.36 -7.93 -7.71
C ALA A 72 -0.96 -7.50 -6.29
N ASN A 73 0.07 -8.17 -5.74
CA ASN A 73 0.53 -7.96 -4.37
C ASN A 73 2.03 -7.58 -4.34
N PRO A 74 2.45 -6.47 -4.97
CA PRO A 74 3.86 -6.10 -5.03
C PRO A 74 4.46 -5.85 -3.63
N GLU A 75 5.70 -6.28 -3.45
CA GLU A 75 6.47 -6.05 -2.23
C GLU A 75 7.14 -4.68 -2.28
N LEU A 76 7.04 -3.93 -1.18
CA LEU A 76 7.61 -2.60 -1.01
C LEU A 76 9.11 -2.70 -0.71
N GLU A 77 9.89 -1.85 -1.37
CA GLU A 77 11.28 -1.56 -1.06
C GLU A 77 11.40 -0.11 -0.60
N VAL A 78 11.49 0.10 0.72
CA VAL A 78 11.53 1.45 1.30
C VAL A 78 12.93 2.04 1.08
N SER A 79 13.02 3.09 0.26
CA SER A 79 14.29 3.78 -0.03
C SER A 79 14.54 4.98 0.89
N SER A 80 13.48 5.69 1.31
CA SER A 80 13.61 6.87 2.16
C SER A 80 12.43 7.02 3.11
N LYS A 81 12.73 7.51 4.32
CA LYS A 81 11.71 7.89 5.29
C LYS A 81 12.06 9.23 5.91
N VAL A 82 11.10 10.14 5.85
CA VAL A 82 11.17 11.45 6.48
C VAL A 82 10.09 11.51 7.56
N SER A 83 10.50 11.36 8.81
CA SER A 83 9.64 11.66 9.95
C SER A 83 9.61 13.16 10.17
N ARG A 84 8.42 13.77 10.09
CA ARG A 84 8.19 15.18 10.37
C ARG A 84 7.74 15.33 11.83
N ILE A 85 7.97 16.52 12.41
CA ILE A 85 7.43 16.94 13.70
C ILE A 85 5.88 16.79 13.67
N ASN A 86 5.28 16.27 14.74
CA ASN A 86 3.83 15.99 14.92
C ASN A 86 3.30 14.68 14.30
N ASP A 87 3.92 13.54 14.62
CA ASP A 87 3.37 12.20 14.35
C ASP A 87 3.06 11.90 12.87
N THR A 88 3.73 12.61 11.95
CA THR A 88 3.59 12.42 10.52
C THR A 88 4.88 11.85 9.94
N SER A 89 4.78 10.74 9.21
CA SER A 89 5.90 10.12 8.50
C SER A 89 5.59 10.05 7.01
N VAL A 90 6.51 10.56 6.20
CA VAL A 90 6.48 10.39 4.75
C VAL A 90 7.46 9.29 4.39
N ILE A 91 6.98 8.26 3.72
CA ILE A 91 7.73 7.07 3.35
C ILE A 91 7.72 7.00 1.83
N ARG A 92 8.90 6.84 1.25
CA ARG A 92 9.09 6.76 -0.19
C ARG A 92 9.89 5.52 -0.51
N GLY A 93 9.61 4.92 -1.64
CA GLY A 93 10.32 3.74 -2.08
C GLY A 93 9.88 3.28 -3.45
N THR A 94 10.40 2.12 -3.82
CA THR A 94 10.12 1.41 -5.06
C THR A 94 9.49 0.07 -4.77
N PHE A 95 9.12 -0.68 -5.80
CA PHE A 95 8.70 -2.06 -5.64
C PHE A 95 9.83 -3.02 -5.96
N LYS A 96 9.81 -4.20 -5.35
CA LYS A 96 10.72 -5.27 -5.74
C LYS A 96 10.35 -5.82 -7.13
N PRO A 97 11.35 -6.27 -7.92
CA PRO A 97 11.10 -6.93 -9.19
C PRO A 97 10.08 -8.09 -9.06
N PRO A 98 9.24 -8.32 -10.06
CA PRO A 98 9.28 -7.74 -11.42
C PRO A 98 8.53 -6.40 -11.57
N VAL A 99 8.03 -5.81 -10.47
CA VAL A 99 7.23 -4.58 -10.55
C VAL A 99 8.15 -3.38 -10.57
N ASP A 100 8.08 -2.60 -11.65
CA ASP A 100 8.76 -1.32 -11.78
C ASP A 100 7.79 -0.19 -11.45
N GLY A 101 8.16 0.62 -10.46
CA GLY A 101 7.32 1.68 -9.95
C GLY A 101 7.81 2.24 -8.62
N ASP A 102 7.20 3.34 -8.22
CA ASP A 102 7.49 4.04 -6.98
C ASP A 102 6.22 4.28 -6.16
N PHE A 103 6.42 4.52 -4.87
CA PHE A 103 5.33 4.88 -3.97
C PHE A 103 5.76 6.01 -3.04
N THR A 104 4.77 6.80 -2.65
CA THR A 104 4.86 7.77 -1.57
C THR A 104 3.67 7.58 -0.64
N PHE A 105 3.96 7.24 0.62
CA PHE A 105 2.99 7.07 1.69
C PHE A 105 3.17 8.15 2.73
N VAL A 106 2.08 8.81 3.08
CA VAL A 106 2.01 9.76 4.19
C VAL A 106 1.18 9.11 5.29
N ILE A 107 1.82 8.88 6.43
CA ILE A 107 1.22 8.29 7.62
C ILE A 107 1.09 9.38 8.67
N THR A 108 -0.11 9.60 9.21
CA THR A 108 -0.36 10.52 10.32
C THR A 108 -1.21 9.81 11.37
N GLY A 109 -0.63 9.43 12.50
CA GLY A 109 -1.29 8.55 13.47
C GLY A 109 -1.68 7.20 12.85
N ASN A 110 -2.98 6.95 12.74
CA ASN A 110 -3.56 5.75 12.10
C ASN A 110 -4.06 6.01 10.67
N LEU A 111 -3.83 7.22 10.15
CA LEU A 111 -4.19 7.61 8.80
C LEU A 111 -3.10 7.18 7.82
N LEU A 112 -3.48 6.65 6.67
CA LEU A 112 -2.61 6.48 5.52
C LEU A 112 -3.22 7.20 4.32
N ILE A 113 -2.43 8.04 3.67
CA ILE A 113 -2.70 8.55 2.33
C ILE A 113 -1.51 8.15 1.47
N GLY A 114 -1.77 7.55 0.31
CA GLY A 114 -0.73 6.99 -0.52
C GLY A 114 -0.91 7.31 -1.99
N THR A 115 0.20 7.52 -2.66
CA THR A 115 0.29 7.54 -4.12
C THR A 115 1.26 6.44 -4.53
N ILE A 116 0.86 5.63 -5.50
CA ILE A 116 1.65 4.56 -6.10
C ILE A 116 1.64 4.79 -7.60
N GLN A 117 2.79 4.71 -8.23
CA GLN A 117 2.93 4.75 -9.67
C GLN A 117 3.60 3.47 -10.13
N ILE A 118 2.93 2.70 -11.00
CA ILE A 118 3.46 1.46 -11.57
C ILE A 118 3.23 1.51 -13.07
N GLY A 119 4.32 1.53 -13.84
CA GLY A 119 4.26 1.84 -15.27
C GLY A 119 3.48 3.13 -15.52
N ASP A 120 2.42 3.04 -16.32
CA ASP A 120 1.53 4.16 -16.67
C ASP A 120 0.29 4.26 -15.75
N ARG A 121 0.19 3.47 -14.69
CA ARG A 121 -0.97 3.51 -13.78
C ARG A 121 -0.62 4.25 -12.49
N ILE A 122 -1.53 5.14 -12.07
CA ILE A 122 -1.45 5.80 -10.77
C ILE A 122 -2.52 5.18 -9.87
N TYR A 123 -2.12 4.71 -8.70
CA TYR A 123 -3.03 4.27 -7.66
C TYR A 123 -2.95 5.24 -6.49
N LYS A 124 -4.12 5.63 -5.97
CA LYS A 124 -4.21 6.48 -4.78
C LYS A 124 -4.97 5.77 -3.68
N THR A 125 -4.55 6.00 -2.44
CA THR A 125 -5.30 5.57 -1.27
C THR A 125 -5.79 6.80 -0.51
N ASP A 126 -7.11 6.86 -0.32
CA ASP A 126 -7.78 7.88 0.46
C ASP A 126 -8.38 7.24 1.71
N HIS A 127 -8.22 7.88 2.86
CA HIS A 127 -8.83 7.38 4.09
C HIS A 127 -10.34 7.63 4.11
N ILE A 128 -11.10 6.60 4.47
CA ILE A 128 -12.57 6.66 4.55
C ILE A 128 -13.12 6.40 5.97
N GLY A 129 -12.25 6.22 6.97
CA GLY A 129 -12.65 6.02 8.37
C GLY A 129 -12.43 4.59 8.87
N ASN A 130 -12.36 4.43 10.20
CA ASN A 130 -12.35 3.13 10.90
C ASN A 130 -11.24 2.17 10.42
N GLY A 131 -10.06 2.70 10.08
CA GLY A 131 -8.95 1.89 9.56
C GLY A 131 -9.23 1.34 8.16
N ARG A 132 -10.16 1.92 7.40
CA ARG A 132 -10.43 1.60 6.01
C ARG A 132 -9.92 2.70 5.08
N LEU A 133 -9.54 2.28 3.89
CA LEU A 133 -9.11 3.13 2.79
C LEU A 133 -9.93 2.81 1.55
N ARG A 134 -10.04 3.82 0.69
CA ARG A 134 -10.43 3.63 -0.70
C ARG A 134 -9.16 3.59 -1.53
N LEU A 135 -8.89 2.44 -2.15
CA LEU A 135 -7.87 2.32 -3.19
C LEU A 135 -8.52 2.67 -4.53
N VAL A 136 -7.91 3.57 -5.28
CA VAL A 136 -8.42 4.08 -6.55
C VAL A 136 -7.35 3.92 -7.61
N GLU A 137 -7.68 3.28 -8.73
CA GLU A 137 -6.84 3.27 -9.92
C GLU A 137 -7.24 4.42 -10.85
N LEU A 138 -6.25 5.18 -11.26
CA LEU A 138 -6.38 6.36 -12.10
C LEU A 138 -5.64 6.16 -13.43
N ASP A 139 -6.21 6.74 -14.46
CA ASP A 139 -5.62 6.86 -15.79
C ASP A 139 -4.95 8.25 -15.91
N PRO A 140 -3.61 8.35 -15.94
CA PRO A 140 -2.91 9.63 -15.97
C PRO A 140 -3.16 10.40 -17.27
N ASP A 141 -3.36 9.73 -18.42
CA ASP A 141 -3.71 10.40 -19.68
C ASP A 141 -5.05 11.14 -19.63
N LYS A 142 -5.95 10.70 -18.75
CA LYS A 142 -7.25 11.34 -18.52
C LYS A 142 -7.22 12.39 -17.41
N MET A 143 -6.13 12.49 -16.63
CA MET A 143 -6.04 13.51 -15.59
C MET A 143 -5.89 14.89 -16.23
N PRO A 144 -6.54 15.93 -15.64
CA PRO A 144 -6.30 17.29 -16.08
C PRO A 144 -4.80 17.61 -15.94
N LYS A 145 -4.21 18.12 -17.01
CA LYS A 145 -2.86 18.68 -16.99
C LYS A 145 -2.96 20.03 -16.31
N ASP A 146 -2.16 20.26 -15.27
CA ASP A 146 -1.98 21.57 -14.66
C ASP A 146 -1.16 22.48 -15.59
#